data_AF-A0A8J5LMA7-F1
#
_entry.id   AF-A0A8J5LMA7-F1
#
_cell.length_a   1.000
_cell.length_b   1.000
_cell.length_c   1.000
_cell.angle_alpha   90.00
_cell.angle_beta   90.00
_cell.angle_gamma   90.00
#
_symmetry.space_group_name_H-M   'P 1'
#
loop_
_entity.id
_entity.type
_entity.pdbx_description
1 polymer ?
#
loop_
_entity_poly.entity_id
_entity_poly.type
_entity_poly.pdbx_seq_one_letter_code
_entity_poly.pdbx_strand_id
1 'polypeptide(L)'
;MEKQREFSFSFSRFRSAVFGRRNEPGLGRQVTGTLFGRLGGRMHFAVQGGPGARPALLVDLGASTAALVREMESGLVRIALECERPPPTPRRRLTEEPRWRAYCNGKKCGEAVRRECGREEWRVLGAVERVTMGAGVLPAADGEVMYMRARFERVVVSKDYEAYFVINPDNHRGPELTIYLLRNLINTNKIA
;
A
#
# COMPACT_ATOMS: atom_id res chain seq x y z
N MET A 1 -13.67 -26.35 13.93
CA MET A 1 -14.42 -25.16 13.47
C MET A 1 -13.83 -23.97 14.20
N GLU A 2 -12.84 -23.35 13.58
CA GLU A 2 -12.04 -22.28 14.19
C GLU A 2 -12.76 -20.95 13.95
N LYS A 3 -13.18 -20.29 15.04
CA LYS A 3 -13.85 -18.99 14.97
C LYS A 3 -12.84 -17.94 14.51
N GLN A 4 -12.90 -17.61 13.23
CA GLN A 4 -12.26 -16.41 12.67
C GLN A 4 -12.75 -15.21 13.48
N ARG A 5 -11.85 -14.58 14.24
CA ARG A 5 -12.13 -13.29 14.88
C ARG A 5 -12.11 -12.23 13.78
N GLU A 6 -13.29 -11.77 13.39
CA GLU A 6 -13.45 -10.65 12.46
C GLU A 6 -13.09 -9.34 13.18
N PHE A 7 -12.04 -8.66 12.73
CA PHE A 7 -11.88 -7.24 13.02
C PHE A 7 -12.83 -6.48 12.07
N SER A 8 -13.87 -5.87 12.64
CA SER A 8 -14.82 -5.06 11.87
C SER A 8 -14.18 -3.72 11.51
N PHE A 9 -13.70 -3.59 10.26
CA PHE A 9 -13.37 -2.30 9.66
C PHE A 9 -14.59 -1.85 8.85
N SER A 10 -15.19 -0.71 9.24
CA SER A 10 -16.40 -0.17 8.60
C SER A 10 -16.06 0.64 7.35
N PHE A 11 -16.46 0.15 6.17
CA PHE A 11 -16.20 0.78 4.87
C PHE A 11 -17.33 1.77 4.45
N SER A 12 -17.73 2.72 5.30
CA SER A 12 -18.96 3.50 5.04
C SER A 12 -18.89 4.99 5.40
N ARG A 13 -18.70 5.83 4.37
CA ARG A 13 -19.53 7.01 3.98
C ARG A 13 -18.72 7.98 3.11
N PHE A 14 -19.41 8.76 2.27
CA PHE A 14 -19.00 10.02 1.61
C PHE A 14 -18.58 10.01 0.14
N ARG A 15 -18.54 11.23 -0.45
CA ARG A 15 -19.06 11.56 -1.81
C ARG A 15 -18.11 11.44 -3.01
N SER A 16 -17.57 12.45 -3.73
CA SER A 16 -17.72 12.58 -5.23
C SER A 16 -16.80 13.48 -6.09
N ALA A 17 -15.57 13.14 -6.55
CA ALA A 17 -14.91 13.89 -7.67
C ALA A 17 -13.85 13.11 -8.50
N VAL A 18 -13.84 13.28 -9.85
CA VAL A 18 -13.16 12.49 -10.91
C VAL A 18 -11.95 13.21 -11.54
N PHE A 19 -10.82 12.52 -11.81
CA PHE A 19 -9.72 13.04 -12.66
C PHE A 19 -8.97 11.98 -13.52
N GLY A 20 -8.75 12.31 -14.81
CA GLY A 20 -7.53 12.14 -15.65
C GLY A 20 -6.94 10.75 -16.01
N ARG A 21 -6.83 10.42 -17.33
CA ARG A 21 -6.33 9.15 -17.91
C ARG A 21 -4.87 9.22 -18.45
N ARG A 22 -3.99 8.29 -18.04
CA ARG A 22 -2.85 7.72 -18.82
C ARG A 22 -2.37 6.39 -18.19
N ASN A 23 -2.13 5.35 -19.01
CA ASN A 23 -1.65 4.01 -18.59
C ASN A 23 -0.18 3.80 -19.03
N GLU A 24 0.62 3.13 -18.19
CA GLU A 24 2.01 2.72 -18.46
C GLU A 24 2.11 1.17 -18.56
N PRO A 25 3.06 0.57 -19.31
CA PRO A 25 3.11 -0.87 -19.52
C PRO A 25 3.60 -1.63 -18.28
N GLY A 26 2.84 -2.67 -17.87
CA GLY A 26 3.21 -3.62 -16.81
C GLY A 26 2.25 -3.63 -15.61
N LEU A 27 1.61 -2.50 -15.30
CA LEU A 27 0.61 -2.39 -14.24
C LEU A 27 -0.56 -1.54 -14.73
N GLY A 28 -1.73 -2.15 -14.86
CA GLY A 28 -2.94 -1.49 -15.37
C GLY A 28 -3.48 -0.39 -14.45
N ARG A 29 -4.54 0.29 -14.89
CA ARG A 29 -5.22 1.36 -14.11
C ARG A 29 -5.88 0.83 -12.84
N GLN A 30 -6.23 -0.45 -12.82
CA GLN A 30 -6.74 -1.12 -11.64
C GLN A 30 -5.74 -2.17 -11.18
N VAL A 31 -5.47 -2.17 -9.88
CA VAL A 31 -4.51 -3.06 -9.24
C VAL A 31 -5.10 -3.61 -7.95
N THR A 32 -4.52 -4.67 -7.42
CA THR A 32 -4.87 -5.19 -6.10
C THR A 32 -3.79 -4.83 -5.11
N GLY A 33 -4.16 -4.11 -4.05
CA GLY A 33 -3.26 -3.80 -2.94
C GLY A 33 -3.55 -4.73 -1.76
N THR A 34 -2.51 -5.24 -1.12
CA THR A 34 -2.63 -6.01 0.12
C THR A 34 -1.68 -5.43 1.17
N LEU A 35 -2.27 -5.00 2.27
CA LEU A 35 -1.62 -4.57 3.48
C LEU A 35 -1.63 -5.74 4.46
N PHE A 36 -0.48 -6.18 4.98
CA PHE A 36 -0.44 -7.31 5.91
C PHE A 36 0.72 -7.24 6.88
N GLY A 37 0.54 -7.78 8.08
CA GLY A 37 1.58 -7.77 9.11
C GLY A 37 1.10 -8.39 10.42
N ARG A 38 2.05 -8.72 11.29
CA ARG A 38 1.75 -9.18 12.66
C ARG A 38 1.48 -7.98 13.54
N LEU A 39 0.59 -8.09 14.54
CA LEU A 39 0.21 -6.95 15.39
C LEU A 39 1.40 -6.23 16.05
N GLY A 40 2.38 -7.00 16.55
CA GLY A 40 3.63 -6.47 17.13
C GLY A 40 4.78 -6.29 16.14
N GLY A 41 4.54 -6.53 14.84
CA GLY A 41 5.55 -6.51 13.79
C GLY A 41 5.48 -5.25 12.91
N ARG A 42 6.25 -5.30 11.83
CA ARG A 42 6.19 -4.33 10.74
C ARG A 42 5.06 -4.67 9.78
N MET A 43 4.58 -3.63 9.11
CA MET A 43 3.53 -3.76 8.10
C MET A 43 4.13 -3.86 6.70
N HIS A 44 3.59 -4.76 5.88
CA HIS A 44 3.95 -4.90 4.48
C HIS A 44 2.85 -4.35 3.59
N PHE A 45 3.24 -3.68 2.51
CA PHE A 45 2.33 -3.26 1.44
C PHE A 45 2.75 -3.87 0.11
N ALA A 46 1.87 -4.67 -0.49
CA ALA A 46 2.05 -5.29 -1.79
C ALA A 46 1.07 -4.74 -2.83
N VAL A 47 1.53 -4.51 -4.05
CA VAL A 47 0.70 -4.13 -5.21
C VAL A 47 0.85 -5.18 -6.29
N GLN A 48 -0.24 -5.83 -6.66
CA GLN A 48 -0.31 -6.86 -7.70
C GLN A 48 -1.16 -6.37 -8.88
N GLY A 49 -0.76 -6.70 -10.11
CA GLY A 49 -1.56 -6.41 -11.31
C GLY A 49 -2.82 -7.28 -11.43
N GLY A 50 -2.89 -8.37 -10.68
CA GLY A 50 -4.02 -9.29 -10.61
C GLY A 50 -3.81 -10.39 -9.56
N PRO A 51 -4.82 -11.24 -9.31
CA PRO A 51 -4.67 -12.40 -8.44
C PRO A 51 -3.51 -13.30 -8.90
N GLY A 52 -2.73 -13.82 -7.96
CA GLY A 52 -1.58 -14.71 -8.23
C GLY A 52 -0.36 -14.06 -8.91
N ALA A 53 -0.47 -12.83 -9.43
CA ALA A 53 0.64 -12.15 -10.09
C ALA A 53 1.75 -11.76 -9.11
N ARG A 54 3.01 -11.78 -9.57
CA ARG A 54 4.14 -11.26 -8.78
C ARG A 54 3.89 -9.80 -8.41
N PRO A 55 4.08 -9.40 -7.14
CA PRO A 55 3.93 -8.00 -6.74
C PRO A 55 4.86 -7.10 -7.55
N ALA A 56 4.31 -6.08 -8.20
CA ALA A 56 5.10 -5.05 -8.86
C ALA A 56 5.77 -4.11 -7.84
N LEU A 57 5.18 -4.00 -6.66
CA LEU A 57 5.73 -3.34 -5.49
C LEU A 57 5.48 -4.22 -4.27
N LEU A 58 6.50 -4.42 -3.44
CA LEU A 58 6.38 -4.96 -2.09
C LEU A 58 7.32 -4.15 -1.20
N VAL A 59 6.77 -3.48 -0.20
CA VAL A 59 7.55 -2.66 0.75
C VAL A 59 7.29 -3.11 2.18
N ASP A 60 8.37 -3.13 2.98
CA ASP A 60 8.34 -3.27 4.43
C ASP A 60 8.31 -1.86 5.03
N LEU A 61 7.19 -1.50 5.65
CA LEU A 61 6.98 -0.22 6.31
C LEU A 61 7.59 -0.30 7.72
N GLY A 62 8.46 0.64 8.06
CA GLY A 62 9.03 0.79 9.39
C GLY A 62 7.98 1.12 10.47
N ALA A 63 6.78 1.55 10.07
CA ALA A 63 5.65 1.71 10.96
C ALA A 63 5.20 0.34 11.52
N SER A 64 5.00 0.27 12.84
CA SER A 64 4.39 -0.93 13.44
C SER A 64 2.98 -1.13 12.90
N THR A 65 2.59 -2.39 12.72
CA THR A 65 1.22 -2.73 12.31
C THR A 65 0.19 -2.14 13.27
N ALA A 66 0.43 -2.20 14.58
CA ALA A 66 -0.44 -1.59 15.58
C ALA A 66 -0.62 -0.07 15.39
N ALA A 67 0.43 0.67 15.04
CA ALA A 67 0.32 2.10 14.79
C ALA A 67 -0.53 2.39 13.55
N LEU A 68 -0.35 1.63 12.46
CA LEU A 68 -1.14 1.83 11.26
C LEU A 68 -2.61 1.43 11.47
N VAL A 69 -2.88 0.35 12.22
CA VAL A 69 -4.25 -0.06 12.57
C VAL A 69 -4.96 1.03 13.37
N ARG A 70 -4.29 1.67 14.33
CA ARG A 70 -4.87 2.82 15.07
C ARG A 70 -5.20 4.00 14.15
N GLU A 71 -4.34 4.30 13.18
CA GLU A 71 -4.65 5.34 12.19
C GLU A 71 -5.85 4.93 11.31
N MET A 72 -6.00 3.64 10.99
CA MET A 72 -7.16 3.11 10.26
C MET A 72 -8.46 3.20 11.06
N GLU A 73 -8.42 2.92 12.36
CA GLU A 73 -9.56 3.09 13.26
C GLU A 73 -10.02 4.56 13.35
N SER A 74 -9.12 5.52 13.11
CA SER A 74 -9.45 6.95 13.07
C SER A 74 -10.18 7.40 11.78
N GLY A 75 -10.27 6.52 10.77
CA GLY A 75 -11.04 6.71 9.55
C GLY A 75 -10.20 6.87 8.29
N LEU A 76 -9.58 8.05 8.08
CA LEU A 76 -8.85 8.34 6.84
C LEU A 76 -7.35 8.09 7.01
N VAL A 77 -6.80 7.15 6.23
CA VAL A 77 -5.36 6.86 6.19
C VAL A 77 -4.76 7.31 4.87
N ARG A 78 -3.77 8.19 4.95
CA ARG A 78 -2.94 8.61 3.82
C ARG A 78 -1.50 8.17 4.07
N ILE A 79 -1.02 7.22 3.28
CA ILE A 79 0.38 6.79 3.30
C ILE A 79 1.11 7.49 2.15
N ALA A 80 2.14 8.25 2.46
CA ALA A 80 3.02 8.81 1.44
C ALA A 80 4.41 8.17 1.58
N LEU A 81 4.91 7.62 0.47
CA LEU A 81 6.26 7.10 0.35
C LEU A 81 7.06 8.07 -0.51
N GLU A 82 8.03 8.73 0.12
CA GLU A 82 8.85 9.75 -0.52
C GLU A 82 10.28 9.24 -0.69
N CYS A 83 10.83 9.32 -1.89
CA CYS A 83 12.26 9.11 -2.10
C CYS A 83 12.90 10.36 -2.70
N GLU A 84 14.20 10.49 -2.53
CA GLU A 84 14.96 11.53 -3.19
C GLU A 84 15.14 11.17 -4.65
N ARG A 85 15.10 12.19 -5.52
CA ARG A 85 15.40 11.98 -6.93
C ARG A 85 16.89 11.66 -7.10
N PRO A 86 17.26 10.45 -7.56
CA PRO A 86 18.66 10.13 -7.79
C PRO A 86 19.24 10.98 -8.94
N PRO A 87 20.58 11.14 -9.01
CA PRO A 87 21.27 11.74 -10.16
C PRO A 87 20.90 11.01 -11.47
N PRO A 88 21.17 11.61 -12.65
CA PRO A 88 20.62 11.17 -13.93
C PRO A 88 21.16 9.81 -14.41
N THR A 89 20.69 8.74 -13.79
CA THR A 89 20.69 7.37 -14.32
C THR A 89 19.36 7.13 -15.03
N PRO A 90 19.22 6.08 -15.88
CA PRO A 90 17.90 5.72 -16.41
C PRO A 90 16.90 5.66 -15.24
N ARG A 91 15.86 6.50 -15.31
CA ARG A 91 14.90 6.63 -14.22
C ARG A 91 14.10 5.34 -14.18
N ARG A 92 14.36 4.52 -13.16
CA ARG A 92 13.53 3.37 -12.78
C ARG A 92 12.09 3.80 -12.52
N ARG A 93 11.13 2.87 -12.51
CA ARG A 93 9.75 3.19 -12.12
C ARG A 93 9.69 3.53 -10.64
N LEU A 94 8.66 4.27 -10.21
CA LEU A 94 8.47 4.53 -8.79
C LEU A 94 8.40 3.22 -8.01
N THR A 95 7.67 2.22 -8.49
CA THR A 95 7.57 0.88 -7.87
C THR A 95 8.90 0.11 -7.75
N GLU A 96 9.98 0.59 -8.39
CA GLU A 96 11.31 -0.02 -8.37
C GLU A 96 12.30 0.70 -7.44
N GLU A 97 11.90 1.82 -6.84
CA GLU A 97 12.76 2.52 -5.89
C GLU A 97 13.02 1.66 -4.64
N PRO A 98 14.28 1.56 -4.19
CA PRO A 98 14.68 0.62 -3.14
C PRO A 98 14.25 1.07 -1.74
N ARG A 99 14.12 2.37 -1.51
CA ARG A 99 13.91 2.95 -0.18
C ARG A 99 13.11 4.24 -0.25
N TRP A 100 12.28 4.45 0.76
CA TRP A 100 11.40 5.58 0.90
C TRP A 100 11.37 6.05 2.34
N ARG A 101 11.10 7.34 2.55
CA ARG A 101 10.59 7.88 3.81
C ARG A 101 9.08 7.69 3.81
N ALA A 102 8.55 7.08 4.86
CA ALA A 102 7.14 6.81 5.00
C ALA A 102 6.48 7.86 5.91
N TYR A 103 5.35 8.39 5.44
CA TYR A 103 4.50 9.30 6.18
C TYR A 103 3.09 8.73 6.24
N CYS A 104 2.49 8.82 7.41
CA CYS A 104 1.14 8.36 7.70
C CYS A 104 0.37 9.59 8.18
N ASN A 105 -0.66 10.02 7.45
CA ASN A 105 -1.45 11.22 7.75
C ASN A 105 -0.60 12.49 7.96
N GLY A 106 0.47 12.63 7.16
CA GLY A 106 1.41 13.76 7.22
C GLY A 106 2.48 13.64 8.31
N LYS A 107 2.41 12.65 9.20
CA LYS A 107 3.42 12.38 10.22
C LYS A 107 4.43 11.36 9.71
N LYS A 108 5.73 11.62 9.86
CA LYS A 108 6.77 10.65 9.51
C LYS A 108 6.63 9.40 10.39
N CYS A 109 6.35 8.26 9.77
CA CYS A 109 6.11 6.98 10.46
C CYS A 109 7.21 5.94 10.22
N GLY A 110 8.31 6.33 9.58
CA GLY A 110 9.52 5.51 9.44
C GLY A 110 10.08 5.53 8.03
N GLU A 111 10.74 4.45 7.66
CA GLU A 111 11.21 4.21 6.29
C GLU A 111 10.45 3.03 5.69
N ALA A 112 10.27 3.01 4.38
CA ALA A 112 9.78 1.85 3.66
C ALA A 112 10.90 1.30 2.78
N VAL A 113 11.17 0.00 2.88
CA VAL A 113 12.22 -0.66 2.09
C VAL A 113 11.56 -1.62 1.12
N ARG A 114 11.86 -1.47 -0.17
CA ARG A 114 11.40 -2.41 -1.20
C ARG A 114 12.09 -3.74 -1.00
N ARG A 115 11.33 -4.82 -1.08
CA ARG A 115 11.83 -6.18 -0.94
C ARG A 115 11.32 -7.06 -2.07
N GLU A 116 12.01 -8.17 -2.29
CA GLU A 116 11.45 -9.24 -3.12
C GLU A 116 10.43 -10.06 -2.33
N CYS A 117 9.44 -10.62 -3.03
CA CYS A 117 8.41 -11.45 -2.41
C CYS A 117 8.99 -12.82 -2.07
N GLY A 118 9.16 -13.09 -0.77
CA GLY A 118 9.67 -14.35 -0.23
C GLY A 118 8.56 -15.37 0.03
N ARG A 119 8.94 -16.51 0.61
CA ARG A 119 8.03 -17.63 0.87
C ARG A 119 6.89 -17.26 1.82
N GLU A 120 7.15 -16.42 2.82
CA GLU A 120 6.14 -16.00 3.78
C GLU A 120 5.13 -15.04 3.17
N GLU A 121 5.60 -14.05 2.40
CA GLU A 121 4.72 -13.12 1.70
C GLU A 121 3.88 -13.83 0.64
N TRP A 122 4.48 -14.77 -0.10
CA TRP A 122 3.72 -15.61 -1.03
C TRP A 122 2.64 -16.43 -0.34
N ARG A 123 2.90 -16.95 0.86
CA ARG A 123 1.89 -17.67 1.65
C ARG A 123 0.71 -16.76 1.99
N VAL A 124 0.98 -15.54 2.46
CA VAL A 124 -0.08 -14.56 2.78
C VAL A 124 -0.84 -14.14 1.52
N LEU A 125 -0.14 -13.74 0.46
CA LEU A 125 -0.76 -13.29 -0.80
C LEU A 125 -1.57 -14.38 -1.49
N GLY A 126 -1.12 -15.64 -1.42
CA GLY A 126 -1.86 -16.80 -1.93
C GLY A 126 -3.11 -17.09 -1.11
N ALA A 127 -3.03 -17.01 0.22
CA ALA A 127 -4.19 -17.23 1.10
C ALA A 127 -5.33 -16.22 0.85
N VAL A 128 -4.98 -14.98 0.50
CA VAL A 128 -5.96 -13.90 0.22
C VAL A 128 -6.23 -13.71 -1.27
N GLU A 129 -5.72 -14.58 -2.14
CA GLU A 129 -5.78 -14.39 -3.60
C GLU A 129 -7.22 -14.18 -4.10
N ARG A 130 -8.15 -15.01 -3.59
CA ARG A 130 -9.58 -14.99 -3.94
C ARG A 130 -10.36 -13.86 -3.27
N VAL A 131 -9.77 -13.18 -2.28
CA VAL A 131 -10.39 -12.04 -1.61
C VAL A 131 -10.29 -10.83 -2.53
N THR A 132 -11.44 -10.32 -2.96
CA THR A 132 -11.48 -9.12 -3.82
C THR A 132 -11.33 -7.83 -3.00
N MET A 133 -12.02 -7.76 -1.86
CA MET A 133 -11.95 -6.66 -0.91
C MET A 133 -12.29 -7.20 0.48
N GLY A 134 -11.60 -6.74 1.51
CA GLY A 134 -11.88 -7.11 2.90
C GLY A 134 -10.63 -7.10 3.78
N ALA A 135 -10.85 -7.30 5.08
CA ALA A 135 -9.80 -7.45 6.06
C ALA A 135 -10.03 -8.70 6.91
N GLY A 136 -8.98 -9.23 7.52
CA GLY A 136 -9.09 -10.43 8.33
C GLY A 136 -7.77 -10.85 8.95
N VAL A 137 -7.78 -12.04 9.54
CA VAL A 137 -6.63 -12.65 10.20
C VAL A 137 -6.37 -14.01 9.57
N LEU A 138 -5.09 -14.31 9.32
CA LEU A 138 -4.61 -15.58 8.82
C LEU A 138 -3.75 -16.26 9.88
N PRO A 139 -3.83 -17.60 10.02
CA PRO A 139 -2.90 -18.34 10.83
C PRO A 139 -1.50 -18.29 10.20
N ALA A 140 -0.48 -18.11 11.02
CA ALA A 140 0.93 -18.15 10.67
C ALA A 140 1.71 -19.01 11.66
N ALA A 141 2.92 -19.44 11.28
CA ALA A 141 3.73 -20.33 12.11
C ALA A 141 4.00 -19.75 13.52
N ASP A 142 4.14 -18.42 13.62
CA ASP A 142 4.43 -17.73 14.88
C ASP A 142 3.24 -16.89 15.37
N GLY A 143 2.01 -17.34 15.11
CA GLY A 143 0.79 -16.68 15.59
C GLY A 143 -0.12 -16.21 14.45
N GLU A 144 -0.53 -14.95 14.47
CA GLU A 144 -1.54 -14.41 13.58
C GLU A 144 -0.97 -13.30 12.68
N VAL A 145 -1.35 -13.30 11.40
CA VAL A 145 -1.07 -12.23 10.44
C VAL A 145 -2.38 -11.56 10.06
N MET A 146 -2.48 -10.27 10.35
CA MET A 146 -3.61 -9.46 9.91
C MET A 146 -3.39 -9.04 8.47
N TYR A 147 -4.48 -8.92 7.71
CA TYR A 147 -4.43 -8.39 6.36
C TYR A 147 -5.62 -7.48 6.06
N MET A 148 -5.41 -6.58 5.12
CA MET A 148 -6.43 -5.82 4.40
C MET A 148 -6.11 -5.92 2.92
N ARG A 149 -7.11 -6.25 2.11
CA ARG A 149 -6.99 -6.35 0.66
C ARG A 149 -8.08 -5.51 0.02
N ALA A 150 -7.72 -4.78 -1.02
CA ALA A 150 -8.66 -3.96 -1.77
C ALA A 150 -8.20 -3.79 -3.21
N ARG A 151 -9.14 -3.42 -4.08
CA ARG A 151 -8.82 -2.93 -5.42
C ARG A 151 -8.47 -1.44 -5.33
N PHE A 152 -7.48 -1.03 -6.11
CA PHE A 152 -7.04 0.35 -6.19
C PHE A 152 -7.10 0.85 -7.64
N GLU A 153 -7.56 2.08 -7.81
CA GLU A 153 -7.36 2.88 -9.00
C GLU A 153 -5.98 3.51 -8.91
N ARG A 154 -5.10 3.08 -9.80
CA ARG A 154 -3.75 3.60 -10.01
C ARG A 154 -3.83 4.81 -10.92
N VAL A 155 -3.34 5.95 -10.44
CA VAL A 155 -3.25 7.21 -11.16
C VAL A 155 -1.79 7.62 -11.27
N VAL A 156 -1.24 7.54 -12.47
CA VAL A 156 0.11 8.02 -12.78
C VAL A 156 0.00 9.45 -13.27
N VAL A 157 0.44 10.40 -12.45
CA VAL A 157 0.43 11.83 -12.84
C VAL A 157 1.70 12.16 -13.61
N SER A 158 2.84 11.66 -13.15
CA SER A 158 4.12 11.83 -13.81
C SER A 158 5.06 10.67 -13.49
N LYS A 159 6.28 10.69 -14.06
CA LYS A 159 7.34 9.74 -13.71
C LYS A 159 7.77 9.81 -12.23
N ASP A 160 7.45 10.93 -11.57
CA ASP A 160 7.89 11.26 -10.22
C ASP A 160 6.70 11.29 -9.23
N TYR A 161 5.46 11.04 -9.69
CA TYR A 161 4.27 10.99 -8.84
C TYR A 161 3.25 9.95 -9.32
N GLU A 162 2.90 9.04 -8.42
CA GLU A 162 1.88 8.00 -8.61
C GLU A 162 1.01 7.87 -7.36
N ALA A 163 -0.29 7.70 -7.56
CA ALA A 163 -1.25 7.55 -6.47
C ALA A 163 -2.11 6.30 -6.66
N TYR A 164 -2.48 5.68 -5.55
CA TYR A 164 -3.38 4.52 -5.49
C TYR A 164 -4.56 4.88 -4.60
N PHE A 165 -5.75 4.85 -5.18
CA PHE A 165 -7.02 5.14 -4.50
C PHE A 165 -7.83 3.86 -4.37
N VAL A 166 -8.29 3.50 -3.17
CA VAL A 166 -9.18 2.35 -3.02
C VAL A 166 -10.44 2.52 -3.89
N ILE A 167 -10.81 1.48 -4.62
CA ILE A 167 -12.06 1.38 -5.40
C ILE A 167 -13.11 0.74 -4.52
N ASN A 168 -14.09 1.53 -4.10
CA ASN A 168 -15.24 1.02 -3.36
C ASN A 168 -16.34 0.59 -4.33
N PRO A 169 -16.84 -0.67 -4.24
CA PRO A 169 -17.94 -1.15 -5.08
C PRO A 169 -19.23 -0.39 -4.83
N ASP A 170 -19.43 0.13 -3.62
CA ASP A 170 -20.66 0.82 -3.22
C ASP A 170 -20.69 2.30 -3.65
N ASN A 171 -19.74 2.74 -4.49
CA ASN A 171 -19.70 4.07 -5.10
C ASN A 171 -19.66 5.25 -4.11
N HIS A 172 -19.34 5.00 -2.84
CA HIS A 172 -18.99 6.01 -1.84
C HIS A 172 -17.52 6.39 -2.02
N ARG A 173 -17.22 7.61 -2.51
CA ARG A 173 -15.86 8.06 -2.81
C ARG A 173 -15.26 8.88 -1.67
N GLY A 174 -14.25 8.26 -1.10
CA GLY A 174 -13.18 8.81 -0.31
C GLY A 174 -12.22 7.63 -0.10
N PRO A 175 -10.94 7.74 -0.46
CA PRO A 175 -10.00 6.66 -0.20
C PRO A 175 -9.81 6.57 1.32
N GLU A 176 -10.50 5.63 1.98
CA GLU A 176 -10.24 5.24 3.38
C GLU A 176 -8.76 4.94 3.59
N LEU A 177 -8.14 4.42 2.54
CA LEU A 177 -6.71 4.32 2.37
C LEU A 177 -6.30 4.93 1.03
N THR A 178 -5.43 5.94 1.07
CA THR A 178 -4.70 6.43 -0.11
C THR A 178 -3.22 6.17 0.04
N ILE A 179 -2.57 5.77 -1.05
CA ILE A 179 -1.13 5.58 -1.06
C ILE A 179 -0.52 6.42 -2.17
N TYR A 180 0.50 7.20 -1.82
CA TYR A 180 1.24 8.06 -2.74
C TYR A 180 2.68 7.58 -2.82
N LEU A 181 3.20 7.51 -4.04
CA LEU A 181 4.63 7.36 -4.32
C LEU A 181 5.10 8.66 -4.95
N LEU A 182 6.11 9.29 -4.36
CA LEU A 182 6.66 10.53 -4.90
C LEU A 182 8.18 10.59 -4.83
N ARG A 183 8.77 11.23 -5.84
CA ARG A 183 10.17 11.66 -5.83
C ARG A 183 10.24 13.15 -5.55
N ASN A 184 10.82 13.52 -4.41
CA ASN A 184 11.07 14.92 -4.09
C ASN A 184 12.30 15.43 -4.84
N LEU A 185 12.15 16.62 -5.46
CA LEU A 185 13.21 17.31 -6.21
C LEU A 185 14.18 18.08 -5.30
N ILE A 186 13.79 18.33 -4.04
CA ILE A 186 14.58 19.12 -3.11
C ILE A 186 15.59 18.20 -2.42
N ASN A 187 16.84 18.30 -2.84
CA ASN A 187 17.97 17.74 -2.12
C ASN A 187 18.30 18.68 -0.96
N THR A 188 17.70 18.45 0.22
CA THR A 188 17.97 19.27 1.42
C THR A 188 19.41 19.12 1.92
N ASN A 189 20.18 18.15 1.42
CA ASN A 189 21.60 17.96 1.75
C ASN A 189 22.55 18.82 0.91
N LYS A 190 22.04 19.76 0.10
CA LYS A 190 22.86 20.72 -0.68
C LYS A 190 22.78 22.17 -0.18
N ILE A 191 22.14 22.42 0.96
CA ILE A 191 21.99 23.77 1.54
C ILE A 191 22.65 23.84 2.94
N ALA A 192 23.74 23.09 3.15
CA ALA A 192 24.59 23.20 4.32
C ALA A 192 26.05 23.32 3.87
#